data_AF-A0A8S2ZXU5-F1
#
_entry.id   AF-A0A8S2ZXU5-F1
#
_cell.length_a   1.000
_cell.length_b   1.000
_cell.length_c   1.000
_cell.angle_alpha   90.00
_cell.angle_beta   90.00
_cell.angle_gamma   90.00
#
_symmetry.space_group_name_H-M   'P 1'
#
loop_
_entity.id
_entity.type
_entity.pdbx_description
1 polymer ?
#
loop_
_entity_poly.entity_id
_entity_poly.type
_entity_poly.pdbx_seq_one_letter_code
_entity_poly.pdbx_strand_id
1 'polypeptide(L)' 'PAIHTLMELNIPVVFVSNTCAIESEKAKQLSAMLGITIDPEQVVLAQTPMRTLVEYHNKHVLIS' A
#
# COMPACT_ATOMS: atom_id res chain seq x y z
N PRO A 1 -3.42 3.47 -19.37
CA PRO A 1 -2.18 3.15 -18.60
C PRO A 1 -2.13 1.65 -18.30
N ALA A 2 -0.94 1.02 -18.26
CA ALA A 2 -0.81 -0.44 -18.11
C ALA A 2 -1.58 -1.03 -16.92
N ILE A 3 -1.75 -0.25 -15.84
CA ILE A 3 -2.50 -0.66 -14.63
C ILE A 3 -3.96 -1.02 -14.92
N HIS A 4 -4.62 -0.33 -15.85
CA HIS A 4 -6.03 -0.59 -16.20
C HIS A 4 -6.18 -1.98 -16.83
N THR A 5 -5.30 -2.32 -17.77
CA THR A 5 -5.27 -3.64 -18.41
C THR A 5 -4.98 -4.76 -17.40
N LEU A 6 -4.07 -4.54 -16.45
CA LEU A 6 -3.79 -5.52 -15.40
C LEU A 6 -5.03 -5.80 -14.54
N MET A 7 -5.79 -4.75 -14.18
CA MET A 7 -7.03 -4.88 -13.41
C MET A 7 -8.15 -5.55 -14.21
N GLU A 8 -8.34 -5.20 -15.49
CA GLU A 8 -9.31 -5.85 -16.38
C GLU A 8 -9.06 -7.36 -16.53
N LEU A 9 -7.78 -7.75 -16.53
CA LEU A 9 -7.35 -9.15 -16.59
C LEU A 9 -7.34 -9.84 -15.22
N ASN A 10 -7.81 -9.18 -14.16
CA ASN A 10 -7.80 -9.67 -12.77
C ASN A 10 -6.40 -10.12 -12.30
N ILE A 11 -5.35 -9.47 -12.79
CA ILE A 11 -3.98 -9.72 -12.34
C ILE A 11 -3.80 -9.07 -10.96
N PRO A 12 -3.30 -9.79 -9.94
CA PRO A 12 -3.04 -9.19 -8.63
C PRO A 12 -1.99 -8.08 -8.73
N VAL A 13 -2.33 -6.89 -8.21
CA VAL A 13 -1.42 -5.74 -8.18
C VAL A 13 -1.32 -5.18 -6.76
N VAL A 14 -0.08 -4.88 -6.37
CA VAL A 14 0.27 -4.19 -5.13
C VAL A 14 1.15 -2.98 -5.46
N PHE A 15 0.88 -1.85 -4.81
CA PHE A 15 1.63 -0.61 -4.94
C PHE A 15 2.63 -0.51 -3.79
N VAL A 16 3.93 -0.56 -4.11
CA VAL A 16 5.01 -0.47 -3.11
C VAL A 16 5.68 0.89 -3.22
N SER A 17 5.86 1.57 -2.09
CA SER A 17 6.53 2.88 -2.05
C SER A 17 7.39 3.04 -0.80
N ASN A 18 8.60 3.58 -0.97
CA ASN A 18 9.51 3.89 0.14
C ASN A 18 9.17 5.23 0.81
N THR A 19 7.91 5.46 1.16
CA THR A 19 7.45 6.66 1.87
C THR A 19 6.92 6.28 3.25
N CYS A 20 6.87 7.26 4.15
CA CYS A 20 6.21 7.15 5.45
C CYS A 20 4.93 7.99 5.44
N ALA A 21 3.77 7.33 5.44
CA ALA A 21 2.43 7.93 5.34
C ALA A 21 1.34 6.93 5.77
N ILE A 22 0.08 7.34 5.85
CA ILE A 22 -1.03 6.40 6.12
C ILE A 22 -1.42 5.71 4.80
N GLU A 23 -1.55 4.38 4.79
CA GLU A 23 -1.88 3.61 3.58
C GLU A 23 -3.19 4.06 2.94
N SER A 24 -4.20 4.38 3.75
CA SER A 24 -5.51 4.85 3.27
C SER A 24 -5.44 6.22 2.57
N GLU A 25 -4.60 7.13 3.04
CA GLU A 25 -4.36 8.41 2.38
C GLU A 25 -3.59 8.21 1.07
N LYS A 26 -2.60 7.32 1.08
CA LYS A 26 -1.82 7.04 -0.11
C LYS A 26 -2.64 6.34 -1.19
N ALA A 27 -3.50 5.40 -0.81
CA ALA A 27 -4.46 4.74 -1.70
C ALA A 27 -5.41 5.76 -2.35
N LYS A 28 -5.94 6.72 -1.58
CA LYS A 28 -6.78 7.81 -2.12
C LYS A 28 -6.02 8.67 -3.14
N GLN A 29 -4.77 9.06 -2.83
CA GLN A 29 -3.94 9.84 -3.75
C GLN A 29 -3.66 9.09 -5.06
N LEU A 30 -3.26 7.81 -4.96
CA LEU A 30 -3.01 6.97 -6.12
C LEU A 30 -4.29 6.76 -6.94
N SER A 31 -5.42 6.59 -6.28
CA SER A 31 -6.72 6.42 -6.92
C SER A 31 -7.09 7.65 -7.75
N ALA A 32 -6.94 8.84 -7.17
CA ALA A 32 -7.19 10.11 -7.86
C ALA A 32 -6.24 10.31 -9.05
N MET A 33 -4.97 9.92 -8.91
CA MET A 33 -3.96 10.06 -9.97
C MET A 33 -4.19 9.09 -11.14
N LEU A 34 -4.63 7.85 -10.86
CA LEU A 34 -4.73 6.77 -11.85
C LEU A 34 -6.15 6.58 -12.40
N GLY A 35 -7.16 7.20 -11.78
CA GLY A 35 -8.57 7.08 -12.17
C GLY A 35 -9.17 5.71 -11.88
N ILE A 36 -8.65 5.00 -10.88
CA ILE A 36 -9.09 3.67 -10.45
C ILE A 36 -9.24 3.63 -8.94
N THR A 37 -10.14 2.79 -8.42
CA THR A 37 -10.21 2.56 -6.97
C THR A 37 -9.09 1.62 -6.56
N ILE A 38 -8.27 2.06 -5.60
CA ILE A 38 -7.21 1.25 -4.98
C ILE A 38 -7.57 1.05 -3.52
N ASP A 39 -7.60 -0.21 -3.09
CA ASP A 39 -7.81 -0.54 -1.67
C ASP A 39 -6.55 -0.25 -0.85
N PRO A 40 -6.64 0.29 0.38
CA PRO A 40 -5.48 0.47 1.27
C PRO A 40 -4.63 -0.79 1.46
N GLU A 41 -5.22 -1.99 1.45
CA GLU A 41 -4.49 -3.26 1.55
C GLU A 41 -3.60 -3.55 0.34
N GLN A 42 -3.87 -2.90 -0.80
CA GLN A 42 -3.02 -2.98 -1.99
C GLN A 42 -1.83 -2.02 -1.92
N VAL A 43 -1.63 -1.28 -0.82
CA VAL A 43 -0.54 -0.32 -0.67
C VAL A 43 0.42 -0.78 0.42
N VAL A 44 1.69 -0.94 0.07
CA VAL A 44 2.77 -1.27 0.99
C VAL A 44 3.73 -0.09 1.06
N LEU A 45 3.88 0.48 2.25
CA LEU A 45 4.77 1.60 2.53
C LEU A 45 6.03 1.16 3.26
N ALA A 46 7.02 2.05 3.40
CA ALA A 46 8.30 1.71 4.02
C ALA A 46 8.15 1.15 5.44
N GLN A 47 7.19 1.67 6.20
CA GLN A 47 6.89 1.28 7.57
C GLN A 47 5.85 0.17 7.70
N THR A 48 5.17 -0.25 6.63
CA THR A 48 4.18 -1.34 6.69
C THR A 48 4.80 -2.64 7.25
N PRO A 49 6.02 -3.06 6.87
CA PRO A 49 6.68 -4.23 7.48
C PRO A 49 7.04 -4.06 8.97
N MET A 50 7.07 -2.84 9.51
CA MET A 50 7.38 -2.64 10.94
C MET A 50 6.28 -3.23 11.84
N ARG A 51 5.05 -3.37 11.33
CA ARG A 51 3.94 -4.04 12.03
C ARG A 51 4.27 -5.50 12.34
N THR A 52 4.95 -6.21 11.44
CA THR A 52 5.34 -7.61 11.68
C THR A 52 6.47 -7.72 12.70
N LEU A 53 7.32 -6.69 12.88
CA LEU A 53 8.32 -6.67 13.95
C LEU A 53 7.69 -6.57 15.35
N VAL A 54 6.56 -5.87 15.48
CA VAL A 54 5.77 -5.87 16.72
C VAL A 54 5.19 -7.26 16.94
N GLU A 55 4.56 -7.84 15.92
CA GLU A 55 3.86 -9.13 15.99
C GLU A 55 4.77 -10.32 16.31
N TYR A 56 5.90 -10.45 15.60
CA TYR A 56 6.73 -11.66 15.66
C TYR A 56 7.98 -11.52 16.52
N HIS A 57 8.38 -10.30 16.87
CA HIS A 57 9.67 -10.06 17.54
C HIS A 57 9.57 -9.23 18.82
N ASN A 58 8.35 -8.91 19.29
CA ASN A 58 8.09 -8.11 20.49
C ASN A 58 8.99 -6.86 20.58
N LYS A 59 9.25 -6.22 19.44
CA LYS A 59 10.08 -5.02 19.37
C LYS A 59 9.21 -3.79 19.61
N HIS A 60 9.77 -2.81 20.30
CA HIS A 60 9.18 -1.48 20.38
C HIS A 60 9.46 -0.74 19.07
N VAL A 61 8.42 -0.50 18.28
CA VAL A 61 8.50 0.19 16.99
C VAL A 61 7.44 1.29 16.97
N LEU A 62 7.83 2.49 16.57
CA LEU A 62 6.89 3.59 16.36
C LEU A 62 6.25 3.41 14.99
N ILE A 63 4.95 3.12 14.97
CA ILE A 63 4.15 2.95 13.76
C ILE A 63 3.10 4.06 13.67
N SER A 64 2.81 4.50 12.44
CA SER A 64 1.78 5.49 12.10
C SER A 64 0.45 4.85 11.76
#